data_AF-A0A4V3RQA0-F1
#
_entry.id   AF-A0A4V3RQA0-F1
#
_cell.length_a   1.000
_cell.length_b   1.000
_cell.length_c   1.000
_cell.angle_alpha   90.00
_cell.angle_beta   90.00
_cell.angle_gamma   90.00
#
_symmetry.space_group_name_H-M   'P 1'
#
loop_
_entity.id
_entity.type
_entity.pdbx_description
1 polymer ?
#
loop_
_entity_poly.entity_id
_entity_poly.type
_entity_poly.pdbx_seq_one_letter_code
_entity_poly.pdbx_strand_id
1 'polypeptide(L)' 'MVHQHGDAGGKKLIYTHVSMPLTAIDDFRGLAVEDPRFGELAAIVEANNGLWCAAAERYLLDNWDPIDD' A
#
# COMPACT_ATOMS: atom_id res chain seq x y z
N MET A 1 -18.36 22.22 -6.47
CA MET A 1 -18.57 21.16 -5.46
C MET A 1 -18.52 19.84 -6.22
N VAL A 2 -17.33 19.28 -6.41
CA VAL A 2 -17.22 17.97 -7.09
C VAL A 2 -17.37 16.90 -6.03
N HIS A 3 -18.60 16.42 -5.84
CA HIS A 3 -18.82 15.14 -5.20
C HIS A 3 -18.42 14.08 -6.22
N GLN A 4 -17.19 13.58 -6.12
CA GLN A 4 -16.79 12.41 -6.90
C GLN A 4 -17.14 11.18 -6.08
N HIS A 5 -18.32 10.64 -6.35
CA HIS A 5 -18.73 9.30 -5.96
C HIS A 5 -17.99 8.34 -6.89
N GLY A 6 -17.01 7.64 -6.36
CA GLY A 6 -16.28 6.60 -7.08
C GLY A 6 -16.06 5.46 -6.12
N ASP A 7 -16.98 4.51 -6.12
CA ASP A 7 -16.73 3.17 -5.60
C ASP A 7 -15.55 2.60 -6.39
N ALA A 8 -14.32 2.84 -5.93
CA ALA A 8 -13.16 2.17 -6.45
C ALA A 8 -13.38 0.70 -6.15
N GLY A 9 -13.61 -0.10 -7.21
CA GLY A 9 -13.60 -1.56 -7.17
C GLY A 9 -12.21 -2.10 -6.84
N GLY A 10 -11.65 -1.64 -5.72
CA GLY A 10 -10.37 -2.04 -5.17
C GLY A 10 -10.53 -3.43 -4.59
N LYS A 11 -10.00 -4.42 -5.30
CA LYS A 11 -9.80 -5.75 -4.72
C LYS A 11 -9.01 -5.56 -3.41
N LYS A 12 -9.53 -6.13 -2.30
CA LYS A 12 -8.78 -6.18 -1.05
C LYS A 12 -7.60 -7.13 -1.25
N LEU A 13 -6.38 -6.58 -1.26
CA LEU A 13 -5.16 -7.38 -1.21
C LEU A 13 -4.93 -7.79 0.25
N ILE A 14 -4.85 -9.09 0.49
CA ILE A 14 -4.53 -9.66 1.79
C ILE A 14 -3.30 -10.55 1.59
N TYR A 15 -2.16 -10.13 2.13
CA TYR A 15 -0.96 -10.94 2.17
C TYR A 15 -0.98 -11.76 3.46
N THR A 16 -1.08 -13.09 3.35
CA THR A 16 -1.15 -13.99 4.52
C THR A 16 0.20 -14.19 5.20
N HIS A 17 1.32 -13.95 4.49
CA HIS A 17 2.66 -14.26 4.96
C HIS A 17 3.53 -13.03 5.21
N VAL A 18 2.96 -11.82 5.27
CA VAL A 18 3.73 -10.58 5.49
C VAL A 18 3.17 -9.85 6.69
N SER A 19 4.03 -9.48 7.64
CA SER A 19 3.62 -8.81 8.88
C SER A 19 3.43 -7.30 8.66
N MET A 20 2.33 -6.95 8.00
CA MET A 20 1.96 -5.56 7.71
C MET A 20 0.55 -5.26 8.24
N PRO A 21 0.32 -4.12 8.92
CA PRO A 21 -1.02 -3.72 9.32
C PRO A 21 -1.93 -3.58 8.10
N LEU A 22 -3.22 -3.97 8.23
CA LEU A 22 -4.21 -3.75 7.18
C LEU A 22 -4.45 -2.25 7.01
N THR A 23 -3.80 -1.68 6.02
CA THR A 23 -3.64 -0.23 5.83
C THR A 23 -4.22 0.17 4.49
N ALA A 24 -4.99 1.27 4.45
CA ALA A 24 -5.44 1.82 3.17
C ALA A 24 -4.26 2.46 2.43
N ILE A 25 -4.21 2.29 1.10
CA ILE A 25 -3.17 2.89 0.26
C ILE A 25 -3.09 4.41 0.46
N ASP A 26 -4.24 5.07 0.61
CA ASP A 26 -4.33 6.52 0.81
C ASP A 26 -3.69 6.98 2.14
N ASP A 27 -3.54 6.07 3.12
CA ASP A 27 -2.93 6.36 4.42
C ASP A 27 -1.40 6.22 4.43
N PHE A 28 -0.81 5.59 3.41
CA PHE A 28 0.63 5.30 3.36
C PHE A 28 1.49 6.56 3.53
N ARG A 29 1.09 7.68 2.92
CA ARG A 29 1.84 8.93 3.02
C ARG A 29 1.91 9.46 4.45
N GLY A 30 0.85 9.27 5.24
CA GLY A 30 0.82 9.65 6.65
C GLY A 30 1.68 8.74 7.53
N LEU A 31 1.64 7.44 7.26
CA LEU A 31 2.40 6.43 8.01
C LEU A 31 3.90 6.48 7.74
N ALA A 32 4.34 7.16 6.67
CA ALA A 32 5.75 7.40 6.38
C ALA A 32 6.50 8.11 7.52
N VAL A 33 5.78 8.83 8.40
CA VAL A 33 6.35 9.46 9.60
C VAL A 33 6.77 8.43 10.65
N GLU A 34 6.03 7.33 10.76
CA GLU A 34 6.32 6.25 11.71
C GLU A 34 7.25 5.21 11.10
N ASP A 35 7.07 4.91 9.81
CA ASP A 35 7.87 3.93 9.08
C ASP A 35 8.10 4.40 7.62
N PRO A 36 9.35 4.77 7.26
CA PRO A 36 9.68 5.28 5.93
C PRO A 36 9.32 4.35 4.77
N ARG A 37 9.19 3.04 5.00
CA ARG A 37 8.80 2.06 3.97
C ARG A 37 7.43 2.39 3.35
N PHE A 38 6.51 2.94 4.14
CA PHE A 38 5.21 3.39 3.62
C PHE A 38 5.35 4.59 2.67
N GLY A 39 6.35 5.45 2.87
CA GLY A 39 6.60 6.59 1.99
C GLY A 39 7.00 6.17 0.58
N GLU A 40 7.86 5.15 0.47
CA GLU A 40 8.25 4.57 -0.81
C GLU A 40 7.09 3.83 -1.47
N LEU A 41 6.30 3.07 -0.71
CA LEU A 41 5.06 2.45 -1.23
C LEU A 41 4.09 3.50 -1.77
N ALA A 42 3.88 4.59 -1.04
CA ALA A 42 3.04 5.70 -1.49
C ALA A 42 3.54 6.26 -2.82
N ALA A 43 4.83 6.52 -2.95
CA ALA A 43 5.42 7.05 -4.18
C ALA A 43 5.22 6.10 -5.38
N ILE A 44 5.42 4.79 -5.19
CA ILE A 44 5.20 3.79 -6.24
C ILE A 44 3.73 3.77 -6.66
N VAL A 45 2.81 3.77 -5.70
CA VAL A 45 1.37 3.66 -5.98
C VAL A 45 0.81 4.95 -6.59
N GLU A 46 1.25 6.13 -6.12
CA GLU A 46 0.93 7.44 -6.70
C GLU A 46 1.37 7.51 -8.18
N ALA A 47 2.58 7.01 -8.49
CA ALA A 47 3.06 6.92 -9.86
C ALA A 47 2.24 5.96 -10.75
N ASN A 48 1.43 5.08 -10.14
CA ASN A 48 0.55 4.13 -10.81
C ASN A 48 -0.94 4.47 -10.61
N ASN A 49 -1.27 5.77 -10.56
CA ASN A 49 -2.65 6.27 -10.44
C ASN A 49 -3.38 5.81 -9.16
N GLY A 50 -2.65 5.64 -8.06
CA GLY A 50 -3.23 5.15 -6.81
C GLY A 50 -3.54 3.65 -6.81
N LEU A 51 -3.10 2.92 -7.84
CA LEU A 51 -3.33 1.48 -7.98
C LEU A 51 -2.13 0.68 -7.52
N TRP A 52 -2.41 -0.41 -6.81
CA TRP A 52 -1.39 -1.41 -6.50
C TRP A 52 -0.86 -2.05 -7.79
N CYS A 53 0.46 -2.12 -7.92
CA CYS A 53 1.15 -2.65 -9.10
C CYS A 53 2.25 -3.64 -8.68
N ALA A 54 2.83 -4.35 -9.65
CA ALA A 54 3.89 -5.33 -9.40
C ALA A 54 5.13 -4.73 -8.71
N ALA A 55 5.45 -3.45 -8.96
CA ALA A 55 6.55 -2.77 -8.29
C ALA A 55 6.26 -2.55 -6.80
N ALA A 56 5.02 -2.20 -6.44
CA ALA A 56 4.61 -2.05 -5.05
C ALA A 56 4.66 -3.40 -4.31
N GLU A 57 4.18 -4.47 -4.96
CA GLU A 57 4.27 -5.83 -4.43
C GLU A 57 5.73 -6.26 -4.22
N ARG A 58 6.59 -6.04 -5.20
CA ARG A 58 8.01 -6.38 -5.09
C ARG A 58 8.66 -5.62 -3.94
N TYR A 59 8.42 -4.32 -3.85
CA TYR A 59 8.93 -3.50 -2.76
C TYR A 59 8.44 -3.98 -1.40
N LEU A 60 7.15 -4.33 -1.28
CA LEU A 60 6.58 -4.86 -0.04
C LEU A 60 7.28 -6.16 0.39
N LEU A 61 7.47 -7.11 -0.52
CA LEU A 61 8.12 -8.39 -0.22
C LEU A 61 9.61 -8.25 0.10
N ASP A 62 10.28 -7.24 -0.45
CA ASP A 62 11.71 -7.00 -0.21
C ASP A 62 11.95 -6.21 1.11
N ASN A 63 10.93 -5.55 1.67
CA ASN A 63 11.07 -4.64 2.83
C ASN A 63 10.27 -5.04 4.07
N TRP A 64 9.37 -6.02 3.98
CA TRP A 64 8.70 -6.60 5.15
C TRP A 64 9.15 -8.03 5.38
N ASP A 65 9.37 -8.35 6.65
CA ASP A 65 9.69 -9.71 7.04
C ASP A 65 8.50 -10.64 6.77
N PRO A 66 8.77 -11.86 6.31
CA PRO A 66 7.77 -12.91 6.34
C PRO A 66 7.28 -13.10 7.78
N ILE A 67 5.99 -13.40 7.95
CA ILE A 67 5.49 -13.89 9.23
C ILE A 67 6.10 -15.29 9.41
N ASP A 68 6.99 -15.46 10.39
CA ASP A 68 7.43 -16.78 10.83
C ASP A 68 6.22 -17.53 11.43
N ASP A 69 5.99 -18.77 10.97
CA ASP A 69 4.93 -19.71 11.44
C ASP A 69 5.10 -20.13 12.92
#